data_AF-A0A847ELZ6-F1
#
_entry.id   AF-A0A847ELZ6-F1
#
_cell.length_a   1.000
_cell.length_b   1.000
_cell.length_c   1.000
_cell.angle_alpha   90.00
_cell.angle_beta   90.00
_cell.angle_gamma   90.00
#
_symmetry.space_group_name_H-M   'P 1'
#
loop_
_entity.id
_entity.type
_entity.pdbx_description
1 polymer ?
#
loop_
_entity_poly.entity_id
_entity_poly.type
_entity_poly.pdbx_seq_one_letter_code
_entity_poly.pdbx_strand_id
1 'polypeptide(L)' 'MLDDRKLAILRAIVTDYVSSQEPVGSKALVERHNLNVSPATVRNDM' A
#
# COMPACT_ATOMS: atom_id res chain seq x y z
N MET A 1 -12.91 12.74 3.54
CA MET A 1 -13.34 11.36 3.18
C MET A 1 -12.12 10.68 2.57
N LEU A 2 -11.75 9.47 3.01
CA LEU A 2 -10.66 8.74 2.37
C LEU A 2 -11.11 8.37 0.96
N ASP A 3 -10.25 8.61 -0.03
CA ASP A 3 -10.50 8.12 -1.39
C ASP A 3 -10.33 6.58 -1.44
N ASP A 4 -10.99 5.94 -2.41
CA ASP A 4 -11.01 4.48 -2.52
C ASP A 4 -9.61 3.88 -2.68
N ARG A 5 -8.68 4.64 -3.30
CA ARG A 5 -7.29 4.21 -3.51
C ARG A 5 -6.51 4.19 -2.20
N LYS A 6 -6.62 5.23 -1.39
CA LYS A 6 -6.01 5.32 -0.06
C LYS A 6 -6.58 4.25 0.87
N LEU A 7 -7.86 3.94 0.76
CA LEU A 7 -8.47 2.85 1.52
C LEU A 7 -7.91 1.48 1.09
N ALA A 8 -7.72 1.26 -0.21
CA ALA A 8 -7.08 0.05 -0.73
C ALA A 8 -5.61 -0.06 -0.27
N ILE A 9 -4.85 1.05 -0.34
CA ILE A 9 -3.46 1.12 0.14
C ILE A 9 -3.38 0.80 1.62
N LEU A 10 -4.24 1.40 2.46
CA LEU A 10 -4.28 1.14 3.89
C LEU A 10 -4.57 -0.33 4.21
N ARG A 11 -5.54 -0.95 3.51
CA ARG A 11 -5.85 -2.38 3.68
C ARG A 11 -4.66 -3.26 3.32
N ALA A 12 -3.96 -2.96 2.24
CA ALA A 12 -2.77 -3.68 1.80
C ALA A 12 -1.63 -3.56 2.83
N ILE A 13 -1.39 -2.36 3.37
CA ILE A 13 -0.39 -2.13 4.43
C ILE A 13 -0.69 -2.97 5.66
N VAL A 14 -1.93 -2.93 6.15
CA VAL A 14 -2.32 -3.67 7.36
C VAL A 14 -2.18 -5.18 7.14
N THR A 15 -2.61 -5.67 5.97
CA THR A 15 -2.50 -7.09 5.62
C THR A 15 -1.05 -7.56 5.62
N ASP A 16 -0.18 -6.84 4.92
CA ASP A 16 1.23 -7.19 4.80
C ASP A 16 1.93 -7.08 6.17
N TYR A 17 1.69 -6.01 6.93
CA TYR A 17 2.32 -5.80 8.23
C TYR A 17 1.91 -6.86 9.25
N VAL A 18 0.63 -7.23 9.31
CA VAL A 18 0.16 -8.29 10.23
C VAL A 18 0.76 -9.64 9.85
N SER A 19 0.94 -9.91 8.55
CA SER A 19 1.52 -11.17 8.07
C SER A 19 3.04 -11.26 8.27
N SER A 20 3.79 -10.17 8.06
CA SER A 20 5.26 -10.19 8.09
C SER A 20 5.86 -9.65 9.39
N GLN A 21 5.12 -8.82 10.12
CA GLN A 21 5.61 -8.02 11.26
C GLN A 21 6.75 -7.06 10.88
N GLU A 22 6.88 -6.76 9.58
CA GLU A 22 7.93 -5.89 9.03
C GLU A 22 7.32 -4.64 8.38
N PRO A 23 8.00 -3.47 8.43
CA PRO A 23 7.55 -2.26 7.76
C PRO A 23 7.29 -2.48 6.27
N VAL A 24 6.15 -1.98 5.78
CA VAL A 24 5.71 -2.20 4.40
C VAL A 24 6.01 -0.95 3.55
N GLY A 25 6.90 -1.10 2.57
CA GLY A 25 7.29 -0.03 1.66
C GLY A 25 6.40 0.06 0.42
N SER A 26 6.27 1.25 -0.16
CA SER A 26 5.44 1.49 -1.35
C SER A 26 5.80 0.66 -2.58
N LYS A 27 7.09 0.32 -2.75
CA LYS A 27 7.54 -0.57 -3.83
C LYS A 27 6.97 -1.97 -3.66
N ALA A 28 7.04 -2.53 -2.44
CA ALA A 28 6.48 -3.83 -2.13
C ALA A 28 4.96 -3.86 -2.32
N LEU A 29 4.26 -2.77 -1.97
CA LEU A 29 2.82 -2.66 -2.21
C LEU A 29 2.46 -2.71 -3.69
N VAL A 30 3.17 -1.96 -4.54
CA VAL A 30 2.91 -1.96 -5.99
C VAL A 30 3.20 -3.34 -6.58
N GLU A 31 4.29 -3.98 -6.19
CA GLU A 31 4.69 -5.30 -6.70
C GLU A 31 3.79 -6.45 -6.23
N ARG A 32 3.27 -6.39 -4.99
CA ARG A 32 2.46 -7.48 -4.41
C ARG A 32 0.95 -7.33 -4.65
N HIS A 33 0.46 -6.09 -4.72
CA HIS A 33 -0.98 -5.79 -4.79
C HIS A 33 -1.42 -5.21 -6.13
N ASN A 34 -0.55 -5.16 -7.14
CA ASN A 34 -0.84 -4.68 -8.50
C ASN A 34 -1.62 -3.35 -8.51
N LEU A 35 -1.24 -2.44 -7.62
CA LEU A 35 -1.77 -1.09 -7.58
C LEU A 35 -1.26 -0.41 -8.86
N ASN A 36 -2.12 -0.18 -9.86
CA ASN A 36 -1.79 0.35 -11.20
C ASN A 36 -1.27 1.81 -11.19
N VAL A 37 -0.37 2.14 -10.27
CA VAL A 37 0.20 3.46 -9.98
C VAL A 37 1.67 3.29 -9.60
N SER A 38 2.43 4.37 -9.68
CA SER A 38 3.85 4.35 -9.33
C SER A 38 4.06 4.19 -7.81
N PRO A 39 5.20 3.63 -7.36
CA PRO A 39 5.58 3.64 -5.95
C PRO A 39 5.67 5.05 -5.34
N ALA A 40 5.89 6.09 -6.14
CA ALA A 40 5.88 7.48 -5.69
C ALA A 40 4.45 7.98 -5.41
N THR A 41 3.48 7.61 -6.25
CA THR A 41 2.06 7.87 -6.02
C THR A 41 1.59 7.19 -4.73
N VAL A 42 1.95 5.93 -4.53
CA VAL A 42 1.62 5.20 -3.29
C VAL A 42 2.24 5.87 -2.07
N ARG A 43 3.50 6.32 -2.12
CA ARG A 43 4.10 7.08 -0.98
C ARG A 43 3.34 8.35 -0.63
N ASN A 44 2.79 9.05 -1.62
CA ASN A 44 2.02 10.26 -1.38
C ASN A 44 0.63 9.98 -0.80
N ASP A 45 0.14 8.76 -0.97
CA ASP A 45 -1.19 8.31 -0.53
C ASP A 45 -1.17 7.53 0.79
N MET A 46 0.00 7.03 1.20
CA MET A 46 0.28 6.45 2.52
C MET A 46 0.11 7.49 3.64
#